data_AF-A0A6L4ZLY3-F1
#
_entry.id   AF-A0A6L4ZLY3-F1
#
_cell.length_a   1.000
_cell.length_b   1.000
_cell.length_c   1.000
_cell.angle_alpha   90.00
_cell.angle_beta   90.00
_cell.angle_gamma   90.00
#
_symmetry.space_group_name_H-M   'P 1'
#
loop_
_entity.id
_entity.type
_entity.pdbx_description
1 polymer ?
#
loop_
_entity_poly.entity_id
_entity_poly.type
_entity_poly.pdbx_seq_one_letter_code
_entity_poly.pdbx_strand_id
1 'polypeptide(L)'
;MSVEQILKSAKAINAEQVLLEAGKTALIVINGNTKELTKTQLTPYDIFKLIAPIMPEDKKVALVGQPTTEFTYRLDGVGEYNIFVLKESNGIK
;
A
#
# COMPACT_ATOMS: atom_id res chain seq x y z
N MET A 1 -5.43 -9.17 7.63
CA MET A 1 -3.99 -8.89 7.40
C MET A 1 -3.81 -7.38 7.52
N SER A 2 -2.84 -6.89 8.28
CA SER A 2 -2.57 -5.45 8.42
C SER A 2 -1.49 -4.98 7.44
N VAL A 3 -1.42 -3.67 7.19
CA VAL A 3 -0.35 -3.10 6.34
C VAL A 3 1.04 -3.36 6.92
N GLU A 4 1.21 -3.32 8.23
CA GLU A 4 2.48 -3.63 8.88
C GLU A 4 2.94 -5.08 8.61
N GLN A 5 2.00 -6.04 8.60
CA GLN A 5 2.32 -7.43 8.28
C GLN A 5 2.78 -7.58 6.83
N ILE A 6 2.18 -6.82 5.91
CA ILE A 6 2.58 -6.76 4.50
C ILE A 6 3.99 -6.18 4.38
N LEU A 7 4.27 -5.06 5.04
CA LEU A 7 5.58 -4.39 5.01
C LEU A 7 6.68 -5.25 5.65
N LYS A 8 6.40 -5.92 6.77
CA LYS A 8 7.31 -6.87 7.40
C LYS A 8 7.62 -8.06 6.49
N SER A 9 6.59 -8.63 5.85
CA SER A 9 6.76 -9.74 4.89
C SER A 9 7.59 -9.31 3.69
N ALA A 10 7.32 -8.11 3.16
CA ALA A 10 8.08 -7.52 2.06
C ALA A 10 9.55 -7.30 2.43
N LYS A 11 9.83 -6.79 3.64
CA LYS A 11 11.21 -6.61 4.13
C LYS A 11 11.94 -7.94 4.29
N ALA A 12 11.27 -8.97 4.81
CA ALA A 12 11.87 -10.29 5.06
C ALA A 12 12.38 -10.98 3.79
N ILE A 13 11.85 -10.61 2.62
CA ILE A 13 12.23 -11.16 1.31
C ILE A 13 12.94 -10.14 0.42
N ASN A 14 13.41 -9.03 1.01
CA ASN A 14 14.07 -7.93 0.31
C ASN A 14 13.28 -7.40 -0.89
N ALA A 15 11.95 -7.29 -0.75
CA ALA A 15 11.13 -6.66 -1.77
C ALA A 15 11.45 -5.17 -1.89
N GLU A 16 11.52 -4.71 -3.13
CA GLU A 16 11.75 -3.32 -3.51
C GLU A 16 10.48 -2.50 -3.36
N GLN A 17 9.33 -3.10 -3.69
CA GLN A 17 8.03 -2.41 -3.72
C GLN A 17 6.89 -3.35 -3.32
N VAL A 18 5.84 -2.76 -2.76
CA VAL A 18 4.53 -3.40 -2.56
C VAL A 18 3.53 -2.63 -3.41
N LEU A 19 2.75 -3.34 -4.22
CA LEU A 19 1.71 -2.76 -5.07
C LEU A 19 0.35 -3.28 -4.58
N LEU A 20 -0.54 -2.35 -4.24
CA LEU A 20 -1.91 -2.63 -3.85
C LEU A 20 -2.81 -1.98 -4.90
N GLU A 21 -3.63 -2.75 -5.62
CA GLU A 21 -4.51 -2.17 -6.64
C GLU A 21 -5.88 -2.82 -6.57
N ALA A 22 -6.93 -2.00 -6.63
CA ALA A 22 -8.29 -2.50 -6.56
C ALA A 22 -8.59 -3.46 -7.73
N GLY A 23 -9.21 -4.60 -7.43
CA GLY A 23 -9.48 -5.67 -8.40
C GLY A 23 -8.28 -6.57 -8.69
N LYS A 24 -7.11 -6.33 -8.09
CA LYS A 24 -5.91 -7.17 -8.22
C LYS A 24 -5.50 -7.78 -6.88
N THR A 25 -4.70 -8.85 -6.94
CA THR A 25 -4.00 -9.37 -5.78
C THR A 25 -2.94 -8.37 -5.33
N ALA A 26 -2.59 -8.36 -4.05
CA ALA A 26 -1.43 -7.59 -3.59
C ALA A 26 -0.18 -8.18 -4.23
N LEU A 27 0.68 -7.33 -4.81
CA LEU A 27 1.93 -7.75 -5.43
C LEU A 27 3.12 -7.18 -4.67
N ILE A 28 4.24 -7.87 -4.77
CA ILE A 28 5.54 -7.40 -4.34
C ILE A 28 6.52 -7.47 -5.50
N VAL A 29 7.43 -6.51 -5.59
CA VAL A 29 8.50 -6.48 -6.58
C VAL A 29 9.80 -6.92 -5.91
N ILE A 30 10.48 -7.92 -6.45
CA ILE A 30 11.77 -8.43 -5.96
C ILE A 30 12.68 -8.65 -7.17
N ASN A 31 13.84 -7.98 -7.21
CA ASN A 31 14.80 -8.07 -8.32
C ASN A 31 14.13 -7.82 -9.68
N GLY A 32 13.28 -6.79 -9.77
CA GLY A 32 12.48 -6.46 -10.96
C GLY A 32 11.36 -7.44 -11.32
N ASN A 33 11.14 -8.51 -10.56
CA ASN A 33 10.06 -9.49 -10.80
C ASN A 33 8.89 -9.27 -9.84
N THR A 34 7.66 -9.43 -10.32
CA THR A 34 6.45 -9.35 -9.49
C THR A 34 6.05 -10.72 -8.94
N LYS A 35 5.70 -10.80 -7.66
CA LYS A 35 5.12 -11.98 -7.01
C LYS A 35 3.84 -11.61 -6.27
N GLU A 36 2.86 -12.51 -6.30
CA GLU A 36 1.63 -12.34 -5.52
C GLU A 36 1.89 -12.54 -4.03
N LEU A 37 1.37 -11.62 -3.23
CA LEU A 37 1.39 -11.65 -1.77
C LEU A 37 0.06 -12.16 -1.20
N THR A 38 -1.07 -11.87 -1.86
CA THR A 38 -2.39 -12.37 -1.48
C THR A 38 -2.96 -13.27 -2.58
N LYS A 39 -3.83 -14.20 -2.19
CA LYS A 39 -4.58 -15.06 -3.14
C LYS A 39 -5.90 -14.43 -3.59
N THR A 40 -6.37 -13.42 -2.86
CA THR A 40 -7.63 -12.74 -3.11
C THR A 40 -7.38 -11.36 -3.71
N GLN A 41 -8.24 -10.98 -4.65
CA GLN A 41 -8.29 -9.62 -5.15
C GLN A 41 -8.68 -8.65 -4.04
N LEU A 42 -8.05 -7.49 -4.02
CA LEU A 42 -8.33 -6.42 -3.07
C LEU A 42 -9.51 -5.59 -3.58
N THR A 43 -10.48 -5.34 -2.72
CA THR A 43 -11.49 -4.31 -3.00
C THR A 43 -10.91 -2.92 -2.68
N PRO A 44 -11.49 -1.82 -3.21
CA PRO A 44 -11.10 -0.47 -2.79
C PRO A 44 -11.19 -0.27 -1.27
N TYR A 45 -12.18 -0.91 -0.64
CA TYR A 45 -12.36 -0.85 0.82
C TYR A 45 -11.27 -1.61 1.58
N ASP A 46 -10.78 -2.73 1.05
CA ASP A 46 -9.66 -3.47 1.66
C ASP A 46 -8.39 -2.64 1.62
N ILE A 47 -8.10 -1.99 0.48
CA ILE A 47 -6.95 -1.10 0.33
C ILE A 47 -7.06 0.07 1.28
N PHE A 48 -8.23 0.71 1.36
CA PHE A 48 -8.47 1.79 2.31
C PHE A 48 -8.25 1.33 3.76
N LYS A 49 -8.75 0.16 4.15
CA LYS A 49 -8.53 -0.41 5.49
C LYS A 49 -7.06 -0.68 5.81
N LEU A 50 -6.26 -1.03 4.81
CA LEU A 50 -4.82 -1.24 4.97
C LEU A 50 -4.09 0.09 5.17
N ILE A 51 -4.39 1.11 4.37
CA ILE A 51 -3.65 2.38 4.40
C ILE A 51 -4.17 3.37 5.46
N ALA A 52 -5.46 3.34 5.81
CA ALA A 52 -6.06 4.30 6.73
C ALA A 52 -5.40 4.38 8.12
N PRO A 53 -4.88 3.29 8.72
CA PRO A 53 -4.16 3.36 10.00
C PRO A 53 -2.83 4.11 9.91
N ILE A 54 -2.17 4.10 8.75
CA ILE A 54 -0.83 4.68 8.57
C ILE A 54 -0.87 6.03 7.85
N MET A 55 -2.01 6.38 7.26
CA MET A 55 -2.19 7.60 6.51
C MET A 55 -2.41 8.80 7.45
N PRO A 56 -1.58 9.85 7.35
CA PRO A 56 -1.75 11.09 8.10
C PRO A 56 -3.10 11.78 7.80
N GLU A 57 -3.63 12.53 8.78
CA GLU A 57 -4.96 13.13 8.68
C GLU A 57 -5.06 14.20 7.58
N ASP A 58 -4.03 15.02 7.42
CA ASP A 58 -3.91 16.01 6.34
C ASP A 58 -3.98 15.35 4.95
N LYS A 59 -3.36 14.16 4.80
CA LYS A 59 -3.38 13.39 3.55
C LYS A 59 -4.72 12.71 3.29
N LYS A 60 -5.41 12.25 4.33
CA LYS A 60 -6.80 11.74 4.23
C LYS A 60 -7.73 12.81 3.68
N VAL A 61 -7.61 14.04 4.20
CA VAL A 61 -8.41 15.19 3.74
C VAL A 61 -8.03 15.55 2.30
N ALA A 62 -6.73 15.58 1.98
CA ALA A 62 -6.26 15.89 0.62
C ALA A 62 -6.81 14.92 -0.44
N LEU A 63 -6.88 13.61 -0.15
CA LEU A 63 -7.45 12.57 -1.05
C LEU A 63 -8.94 12.75 -1.37
N VAL A 64 -9.66 13.59 -0.62
CA VAL A 64 -11.05 13.94 -0.95
C VAL A 64 -11.09 14.81 -2.21
N GLY A 65 -10.19 15.78 -2.31
CA GLY A 65 -10.14 16.77 -3.39
C GLY A 65 -9.04 16.55 -4.43
N GLN A 66 -8.03 15.71 -4.12
CA GLN A 66 -6.90 15.41 -5.00
C GLN A 66 -6.90 13.93 -5.39
N PRO A 67 -6.54 13.61 -6.64
CA PRO A 67 -6.50 12.23 -7.11
C PRO A 67 -5.29 11.48 -6.55
N THR A 68 -4.28 12.16 -6.02
CA THR A 68 -3.07 11.51 -5.50
C THR A 68 -2.66 12.09 -4.16
N THR A 69 -1.97 11.27 -3.36
CA THR A 69 -1.20 11.75 -2.22
C THR A 69 0.01 10.88 -2.01
N GLU A 70 1.07 11.48 -1.49
CA GLU A 70 2.26 10.77 -1.02
C GLU A 70 2.57 11.14 0.42
N PHE A 71 3.10 10.17 1.16
CA PHE A 71 3.60 10.36 2.51
C PHE A 71 4.61 9.29 2.88
N THR A 72 5.43 9.60 3.88
CA THR A 72 6.41 8.70 4.42
C THR A 72 5.85 8.02 5.66
N TYR A 73 6.01 6.70 5.74
CA TYR A 73 5.63 5.90 6.89
C TYR A 73 6.84 5.17 7.47
N ARG A 74 7.13 5.40 8.75
CA ARG A 74 8.20 4.72 9.46
C ARG A 74 7.62 3.58 10.28
N LEU A 75 8.10 2.37 10.04
CA LEU A 75 7.78 1.18 10.81
C LEU A 75 8.99 0.76 11.65
N ASP A 76 8.85 0.85 12.96
CA ASP A 76 9.94 0.54 13.89
C ASP A 76 10.46 -0.89 13.71
N GLY A 77 11.79 -1.01 13.66
CA GLY A 77 12.49 -2.27 13.42
C GLY A 77 12.46 -2.77 11.97
N VAL A 78 11.80 -2.07 11.05
CA VAL A 78 11.68 -2.48 9.64
C VAL A 78 12.29 -1.43 8.70
N GLY A 79 12.01 -0.15 8.95
CA GLY A 79 12.55 0.98 8.20
C GLY A 79 11.49 1.99 7.80
N GLU A 80 11.84 2.81 6.83
CA GLU A 80 10.99 3.88 6.29
C GLU A 80 10.49 3.51 4.90
N TYR A 81 9.22 3.83 4.63
CA TYR A 81 8.52 3.53 3.40
C TYR A 81 7.91 4.80 2.82
N ASN A 82 8.15 5.05 1.53
CA ASN A 82 7.41 6.06 0.80
C ASN A 82 6.13 5.42 0.25
N ILE A 83 4.99 5.95 0.69
CA ILE A 83 3.68 5.48 0.29
C ILE A 83 3.11 6.46 -0.72
N PHE A 84 2.84 5.96 -1.91
CA PHE A 84 2.12 6.70 -2.96
C PHE A 84 0.72 6.12 -3.08
N VAL A 85 -0.29 6.98 -3.04
CA VAL A 85 -1.69 6.62 -3.16
C VAL A 85 -2.29 7.36 -4.34
N LEU A 86 -2.94 6.63 -5.24
CA LEU A 86 -3.67 7.13 -6.39
C LEU A 86 -5.12 6.69 -6.29
N LYS A 87 -6.02 7.67 -6.29
CA LYS A 87 -7.47 7.49 -6.42
C LYS A 87 -7.81 7.50 -7.91
N GLU A 88 -8.22 6.34 -8.41
CA GLU A 88 -8.73 6.17 -9.76
C GLU A 88 -10.26 6.09 -9.75
N SER A 89 -10.90 6.31 -10.91
CA SER A 89 -12.36 6.29 -11.05
C SER A 89 -13.00 4.95 -10.62
N ASN A 90 -12.22 3.88 -10.55
CA ASN A 90 -12.59 2.51 -10.19
C ASN A 90 -12.07 2.07 -8.80
N GLY A 91 -11.31 2.89 -8.06
CA GLY A 91 -10.76 2.49 -6.77
C GLY A 91 -9.56 3.29 -6.25
N ILE A 92 -8.82 2.68 -5.32
CA ILE A 92 -7.57 3.22 -4.76
C ILE A 92 -6.43 2.26 -5.14
N LYS A 93 -5.28 2.83 -5.49
CA LYS A 93 -4.00 2.18 -5.79
C LYS A 93 -2.89 2.76 -4.91
#